data_AF-A0A358NI90-F1
#
_entry.id   AF-A0A358NI90-F1
#
_cell.length_a   1.000
_cell.length_b   1.000
_cell.length_c   1.000
_cell.angle_alpha   90.00
_cell.angle_beta   90.00
_cell.angle_gamma   90.00
#
_symmetry.space_group_name_H-M   'P 1'
#
loop_
_entity.id
_entity.type
_entity.pdbx_description
1 polymer ?
#
loop_
_entity_poly.entity_id
_entity_poly.type
_entity_poly.pdbx_seq_one_letter_code
_entity_poly.pdbx_strand_id
1 'polypeptide(L)'
;MSDLRHNKMASESMTKLVVTMAIPPIFSMFIQAMYNIVDSIFVAKTGMEALTAVSLAFPLQQILVALFVGTGAGISSLISRRLGEGNYEDANKAA
;
A
#
# COMPACT_ATOMS: atom_id res chain seq x y z
N MET A 1 -22.01 22.11 9.30
CA MET A 1 -23.12 21.39 8.65
C MET A 1 -23.00 21.57 7.13
N SER A 2 -21.86 21.17 6.55
CA SER A 2 -21.39 21.60 5.22
C SER A 2 -20.66 20.52 4.42
N ASP A 3 -20.81 19.22 4.74
CA ASP A 3 -20.00 18.16 4.11
C ASP A 3 -20.79 16.94 3.61
N LEU A 4 -22.09 17.10 3.33
CA LEU A 4 -22.93 16.02 2.80
C LEU A 4 -22.96 15.95 1.26
N ARG A 5 -22.29 16.86 0.54
CA ARG A 5 -22.37 16.96 -0.93
C ARG A 5 -21.27 16.20 -1.70
N HIS A 6 -20.33 15.53 -1.04
CA HIS A 6 -19.19 14.86 -1.70
C HIS A 6 -19.01 13.37 -1.39
N ASN A 7 -20.00 12.72 -0.75
CA ASN A 7 -19.86 11.31 -0.38
C ASN A 7 -20.07 10.36 -1.59
N LYS A 8 -19.02 10.24 -2.42
CA LYS A 8 -18.94 9.37 -3.60
C LYS A 8 -19.17 7.89 -3.26
N MET A 9 -18.87 7.50 -2.02
CA MET A 9 -19.03 6.12 -1.55
C MET A 9 -20.49 5.72 -1.32
N ALA A 10 -21.40 6.68 -1.10
CA ALA A 10 -22.80 6.40 -0.79
C ALA A 10 -23.75 6.51 -2.01
N SER A 11 -23.28 7.07 -3.14
CA SER A 11 -24.14 7.47 -4.27
C SER A 11 -23.82 6.82 -5.62
N GLU A 12 -22.64 6.23 -5.79
CA GLU A 12 -22.24 5.56 -7.05
C GLU A 12 -22.42 4.03 -6.99
N SER A 13 -22.62 3.40 -8.16
CA SER A 13 -22.74 1.94 -8.23
C SER A 13 -21.47 1.27 -7.70
N MET A 14 -21.65 0.20 -6.93
CA MET A 14 -20.57 -0.57 -6.30
C MET A 14 -19.41 -0.82 -7.28
N THR A 15 -19.74 -1.22 -8.51
CA THR A 15 -18.76 -1.52 -9.57
C THR A 15 -17.94 -0.30 -9.96
N LYS A 16 -18.57 0.87 -10.13
CA LYS A 16 -17.87 2.09 -10.57
C LYS A 16 -17.00 2.68 -9.46
N LEU A 17 -17.45 2.59 -8.22
CA LEU A 17 -16.69 3.02 -7.05
C LEU A 17 -15.43 2.16 -6.86
N VAL A 18 -15.58 0.83 -6.88
CA VAL A 18 -14.47 -0.12 -6.76
C VAL A 18 -13.46 0.11 -7.87
N VAL A 19 -13.89 0.23 -9.13
CA VAL A 19 -12.98 0.48 -10.26
C VAL A 19 -12.22 1.80 -10.09
N THR A 20 -12.91 2.89 -9.75
CA THR A 20 -12.28 4.21 -9.61
C THR A 20 -11.27 4.26 -8.45
N MET A 21 -11.53 3.54 -7.36
CA MET A 21 -10.62 3.48 -6.21
C MET A 21 -9.51 2.44 -6.35
N ALA A 22 -9.72 1.38 -7.14
CA ALA A 22 -8.72 0.34 -7.36
C ALA A 22 -7.69 0.69 -8.44
N ILE A 23 -8.05 1.51 -9.44
CA ILE A 23 -7.14 1.91 -10.52
C ILE A 23 -5.82 2.52 -9.99
N PRO A 24 -5.84 3.51 -9.08
CA PRO A 24 -4.59 4.12 -8.61
C PRO A 24 -3.66 3.14 -7.87
N PRO A 25 -4.14 2.32 -6.90
CA PRO A 25 -3.32 1.28 -6.28
C PRO A 25 -2.78 0.26 -7.28
N ILE A 26 -3.58 -0.20 -8.25
CA ILE A 26 -3.13 -1.17 -9.27
C ILE A 26 -1.97 -0.58 -10.08
N PHE A 27 -2.08 0.69 -10.49
CA PHE A 27 -1.00 1.36 -11.23
C PHE A 27 0.27 1.54 -10.38
N SER A 28 0.11 1.86 -9.09
CA SER A 28 1.24 1.93 -8.15
C SER A 28 1.95 0.59 -8.01
N MET A 29 1.19 -0.50 -7.87
CA MET A 29 1.76 -1.86 -7.79
C MET A 29 2.44 -2.27 -9.10
N PHE A 30 1.91 -1.85 -10.25
CA PHE A 30 2.52 -2.08 -11.55
C PHE A 30 3.90 -1.42 -11.68
N ILE A 31 4.01 -0.13 -11.30
CA ILE A 31 5.29 0.58 -11.29
C ILE A 31 6.27 -0.09 -10.32
N GLN A 32 5.81 -0.48 -9.13
CA GLN A 32 6.64 -1.16 -8.15
C GLN A 32 7.19 -2.50 -8.67
N ALA A 33 6.37 -3.28 -9.38
CA ALA A 33 6.82 -4.51 -10.02
C ALA A 33 7.87 -4.25 -11.11
N MET A 34 7.69 -3.21 -11.94
CA MET A 34 8.69 -2.82 -12.93
C MET A 34 10.02 -2.39 -12.28
N TYR A 35 9.96 -1.65 -11.17
CA TYR A 35 11.15 -1.28 -10.39
C TYR A 35 11.92 -2.52 -9.93
N ASN A 36 11.24 -3.51 -9.35
CA ASN A 36 11.88 -4.75 -8.91
C ASN A 36 12.59 -5.51 -10.05
N ILE A 37 12.01 -5.51 -11.26
CA ILE A 37 12.63 -6.13 -12.45
C ILE A 37 13.89 -5.38 -12.86
N VAL A 38 13.81 -4.05 -12.96
CA VAL A 38 14.95 -3.21 -13.36
C VAL A 38 16.07 -3.30 -12.32
N ASP A 39 15.75 -3.19 -11.04
CA ASP A 39 16.70 -3.34 -9.93
C ASP A 39 17.43 -4.70 -9.99
N SER A 40 16.68 -5.79 -10.15
CA SER A 40 17.26 -7.13 -10.29
C SER A 40 18.20 -7.25 -11.49
N ILE A 41 17.84 -6.68 -12.65
CA ILE A 41 18.69 -6.68 -13.85
C ILE A 41 19.98 -5.88 -13.63
N PHE A 42 19.89 -4.72 -12.97
CA PHE A 42 21.06 -3.88 -12.66
C PHE A 42 21.98 -4.58 -11.65
N VAL A 43 21.42 -5.15 -10.57
CA VAL A 43 22.15 -5.92 -9.58
C VAL A 43 22.85 -7.13 -10.22
N ALA A 44 22.17 -7.84 -11.12
CA ALA A 44 22.75 -8.97 -11.86
C ALA A 44 23.91 -8.57 -12.79
N LYS A 45 23.88 -7.35 -13.36
CA LYS A 45 24.98 -6.83 -14.20
C LYS A 45 26.24 -6.45 -13.43
N THR A 46 26.13 -6.13 -12.14
CA THR A 46 27.28 -5.76 -11.28
C THR A 46 28.19 -6.93 -10.88
N GLY A 47 27.84 -8.17 -11.22
CA GLY A 47 28.66 -9.37 -11.01
C GLY A 47 28.03 -10.38 -10.05
N MET A 48 28.45 -11.65 -10.14
CA MET A 48 27.89 -12.76 -9.36
C MET A 48 28.03 -12.56 -7.84
N GLU A 49 29.11 -11.87 -7.41
CA GLU A 49 29.33 -11.51 -6.01
C GLU A 49 28.31 -10.49 -5.48
N ALA A 50 27.98 -9.46 -6.27
CA ALA A 50 26.96 -8.45 -5.92
C ALA A 50 25.55 -9.08 -5.83
N LEU A 51 25.20 -9.98 -6.74
CA LEU A 51 23.92 -10.69 -6.70
C LEU A 51 23.80 -11.60 -5.46
N THR A 52 24.90 -12.24 -5.08
CA THR A 52 24.97 -13.11 -3.89
C THR A 52 24.85 -12.28 -2.61
N ALA A 53 25.54 -11.14 -2.54
CA ALA A 53 25.44 -10.21 -1.41
C ALA A 53 24.02 -9.64 -1.23
N VAL A 54 23.34 -9.26 -2.33
CA VAL A 54 21.95 -8.77 -2.28
C VAL A 54 20.98 -9.88 -1.85
N SER A 55 21.16 -11.10 -2.35
CA SER A 55 20.34 -12.25 -1.95
C SER A 55 20.48 -12.59 -0.46
N LEU A 56 21.68 -12.40 0.12
CA LEU A 56 21.93 -12.56 1.55
C LEU A 56 21.34 -11.42 2.40
N ALA A 57 21.25 -10.20 1.86
CA ALA A 57 20.64 -9.05 2.53
C ALA A 57 19.10 -9.04 2.44
N PHE A 58 18.54 -9.75 1.45
CA PHE A 58 17.09 -9.79 1.19
C PHE A 58 16.23 -10.22 2.40
N PRO A 59 16.61 -11.25 3.20
CA PRO A 59 15.85 -11.62 4.40
C PRO A 59 15.79 -10.51 5.45
N LEU A 60 16.89 -9.78 5.64
CA LEU A 60 16.95 -8.63 6.56
C LEU A 60 16.03 -7.50 6.08
N GLN A 61 16.04 -7.22 4.78
CA GLN A 61 15.12 -6.26 4.18
C GLN A 61 13.66 -6.68 4.33
N GLN A 62 13.35 -7.97 4.16
CA GLN A 62 12.00 -8.51 4.35
C GLN A 62 11.49 -8.37 5.77
N ILE A 63 12.35 -8.54 6.79
CA ILE A 63 11.97 -8.29 8.19
C ILE A 63 11.56 -6.83 8.39
N LEU A 64 12.35 -5.88 7.86
CA LEU A 64 12.02 -4.46 7.96
C LEU A 64 10.70 -4.15 7.23
N VAL A 65 10.53 -4.63 6.00
CA VAL A 65 9.30 -4.46 5.23
C VAL A 65 8.11 -5.06 5.96
N ALA A 66 8.24 -6.24 6.57
CA ALA A 66 7.18 -6.88 7.33
C ALA A 66 6.73 -6.05 8.53
N LEU A 67 7.65 -5.38 9.23
CA LEU A 67 7.32 -4.47 10.32
C LEU A 67 6.54 -3.26 9.81
N PHE A 68 7.02 -2.59 8.77
CA PHE A 68 6.36 -1.40 8.21
C PHE A 68 4.99 -1.72 7.62
N VAL A 69 4.90 -2.76 6.80
CA VAL A 69 3.64 -3.19 6.18
C VAL A 69 2.69 -3.74 7.23
N GLY A 70 3.17 -4.50 8.21
CA GLY A 70 2.36 -5.03 9.30
C GLY A 70 1.73 -3.92 10.14
N THR A 71 2.52 -2.92 10.55
CA THR A 71 2.00 -1.76 11.28
C THR A 71 1.06 -0.92 10.42
N GLY A 72 1.41 -0.66 9.14
CA GLY A 72 0.56 0.09 8.22
C GLY A 72 -0.78 -0.58 7.94
N ALA A 73 -0.78 -1.90 7.76
CA ALA A 73 -2.01 -2.69 7.59
C ALA A 73 -2.86 -2.72 8.87
N GLY A 74 -2.21 -2.83 10.04
CA GLY A 74 -2.88 -2.77 11.35
C GLY A 74 -3.57 -1.42 11.60
N ILE A 75 -2.88 -0.32 11.33
CA ILE A 75 -3.42 1.04 11.40
C ILE A 75 -4.56 1.21 10.40
N SER A 76 -4.38 0.81 9.14
CA SER A 76 -5.42 0.88 8.12
C SER A 76 -6.68 0.10 8.51
N SER A 77 -6.51 -1.07 9.13
CA SER A 77 -7.61 -1.87 9.67
C SER A 77 -8.33 -1.17 10.82
N LEU A 78 -7.58 -0.55 11.73
CA LEU A 78 -8.14 0.23 12.85
C LEU A 78 -8.94 1.44 12.35
N ILE A 79 -8.38 2.21 11.41
CA ILE A 79 -9.04 3.35 10.78
C ILE A 79 -10.33 2.90 10.08
N SER A 80 -10.28 1.81 9.31
CA SER A 80 -11.44 1.27 8.60
C SER A 80 -12.57 0.87 9.57
N ARG A 81 -12.23 0.24 10.71
CA ARG A 81 -13.21 -0.11 11.75
C ARG A 81 -13.82 1.13 12.41
N ARG A 82 -13.01 2.12 12.81
CA ARG A 82 -13.50 3.36 13.44
C ARG A 82 -14.34 4.22 12.50
N LEU A 83 -13.97 4.25 11.22
CA LEU A 83 -14.75 4.91 10.18
C LEU A 83 -16.10 4.20 9.96
N GLY A 84 -16.12 2.87 9.99
CA GLY A 84 -17.35 2.06 9.92
C GLY A 84 -18.27 2.21 11.13
N GLU A 85 -17.72 2.47 12.31
CA GLU A 85 -18.47 2.79 13.55
C GLU A 85 -19.01 4.24 13.58
N GLY A 86 -18.71 5.06 12.57
CA GLY A 86 -19.11 6.47 12.50
C GLY A 86 -18.29 7.40 13.42
N ASN A 87 -17.22 6.90 14.03
CA ASN A 87 -16.36 7.65 14.94
C ASN A 87 -15.18 8.27 14.18
N TYR A 88 -15.48 9.33 13.43
CA TYR A 88 -14.53 10.04 12.56
C TYR A 88 -13.39 10.70 13.33
N GLU A 89 -13.62 11.13 14.57
CA GLU A 89 -12.60 11.81 15.38
C GLU A 89 -11.51 10.85 15.83
N ASP A 90 -11.88 9.64 16.26
CA ASP A 90 -10.90 8.60 16.61
C ASP A 90 -10.22 8.00 15.38
N ALA A 91 -10.91 7.93 14.24
CA ALA A 91 -10.30 7.53 12.97
C ALA A 91 -9.19 8.52 12.55
N ASN A 92 -9.41 9.82 12.73
CA ASN A 92 -8.44 10.86 12.40
C ASN A 92 -7.28 10.94 13.40
N LYS A 93 -7.48 10.55 14.66
CA LYS A 93 -6.39 10.42 15.66
C LYS A 93 -5.50 9.20 15.41
N ALA A 94 -6.01 8.19 14.70
CA ALA A 94 -5.29 6.97 14.38
C ALA A 94 -4.53 7.03 13.04
N ALA A 95 -4.79 8.06 12.22
CA ALA A 95 -4.13 8.33 10.94
C ALA A 95 -2.88 9.22 11.13
#